data_AF-A0A949J971-F1
#
_entry.id   AF-A0A949J971-F1
#
_cell.length_a   1.000
_cell.length_b   1.000
_cell.length_c   1.000
_cell.angle_alpha   90.00
_cell.angle_beta   90.00
_cell.angle_gamma   90.00
#
_symmetry.space_group_name_H-M   'P 1'
#
loop_
_entity.id
_entity.type
_entity.pdbx_description
1 polymer ?
#
loop_
_entity_poly.entity_id
_entity_poly.type
_entity_poly.pdbx_seq_one_letter_code
_entity_poly.pdbx_strand_id
1 'polypeptide(L)'
;MESRHLSIFEKYLTVWVMICIGAGIMLGRIAPTLAFSLDALSVYQVSLPIGICLFFMMYPIMVKIDFGRVVRAAKTPKPVLMTLFINWAIKPFTMYLIASFFMGYVFQDFLPGTEIVKTGQEVELWRSYISGAILLGIAPCTAMVLMWSYLAGGNDGLTLVMVAINSMTMLILYAPLGGFLLGVNSMPIPWETIILSVALYVGLPLVAGYLTRRWIIKSRGLSWFNERFLHYLTPISIVALLATLVLLFSFKGDIIVENPLTIGWIAIPLVIQTLLIFGLGYFLLARMLRLSYHDAAPAAMIGASNHFEVAIATATMLFGLSSGASLATVVGVLIEVPVMLLLVSICKRTCHLFHECELPHCQ
;
A
#
# COMPACT_ATOMS: atom_id res chain seq x y z
N MET A 1 -21.10 23.05 -7.72
CA MET A 1 -20.29 21.83 -7.93
C MET A 1 -19.06 22.24 -8.73
N GLU A 2 -17.92 22.46 -8.09
CA GLU A 2 -16.65 22.55 -8.83
C GLU A 2 -16.47 21.24 -9.59
N SER A 3 -16.30 21.32 -10.91
CA SER A 3 -16.03 20.18 -11.76
C SER A 3 -14.72 19.55 -11.31
N ARG A 4 -14.81 18.39 -10.66
CA ARG A 4 -13.67 17.58 -10.27
C ARG A 4 -13.00 17.05 -11.54
N HIS A 5 -12.02 17.78 -12.06
CA HIS A 5 -11.21 17.32 -13.19
C HIS A 5 -10.07 16.44 -12.68
N LEU A 6 -10.17 15.14 -12.98
CA LEU A 6 -9.05 14.20 -12.84
C LEU A 6 -7.87 14.74 -13.66
N SER A 7 -6.67 14.72 -13.06
CA SER A 7 -5.46 14.93 -13.83
C SER A 7 -5.34 13.85 -14.91
N ILE A 8 -4.72 14.18 -16.06
CA ILE A 8 -4.45 13.20 -17.11
C ILE A 8 -3.73 11.96 -16.54
N PHE A 9 -2.83 12.18 -15.58
CA PHE A 9 -2.14 11.10 -14.87
C PHE A 9 -3.11 10.16 -14.15
N GLU A 10 -4.02 10.71 -13.34
CA GLU A 10 -4.98 9.94 -12.55
C GLU A 10 -5.93 9.13 -13.44
N LYS A 11 -6.33 9.70 -14.58
CA LYS A 11 -7.17 9.03 -15.57
C LYS A 11 -6.48 7.84 -16.23
N TYR A 12 -5.17 7.93 -16.47
CA TYR A 12 -4.38 6.90 -17.15
C TYR A 12 -3.44 6.14 -16.21
N LEU A 13 -3.68 6.18 -14.90
CA LEU A 13 -2.79 5.59 -13.88
C LEU A 13 -2.46 4.13 -14.19
N THR A 14 -3.46 3.32 -14.53
CA THR A 14 -3.27 1.90 -14.90
C THR A 14 -2.33 1.74 -16.10
N VAL A 15 -2.44 2.61 -17.10
CA VAL A 15 -1.58 2.57 -18.29
C VAL A 15 -0.15 2.95 -17.91
N TRP A 16 0.04 4.01 -17.11
CA TRP A 16 1.36 4.41 -16.63
C TRP A 16 2.03 3.31 -15.81
N VAL A 17 1.28 2.65 -14.93
CA VAL A 17 1.77 1.51 -14.14
C VAL A 17 2.19 0.36 -15.06
N MET A 18 1.37 -0.01 -16.05
CA MET A 18 1.71 -1.06 -17.03
C MET A 18 2.96 -0.71 -17.85
N ILE A 19 3.10 0.56 -18.26
CA ILE A 19 4.31 1.05 -18.94
C ILE A 19 5.53 0.94 -18.01
N CYS A 20 5.40 1.31 -16.73
CA CYS A 20 6.51 1.23 -15.77
C CYS A 20 6.91 -0.21 -15.46
N ILE A 21 5.95 -1.14 -15.40
CA ILE A 21 6.21 -2.58 -15.27
C ILE A 21 6.99 -3.08 -16.49
N GLY A 22 6.48 -2.79 -17.70
CA GLY A 22 7.13 -3.21 -18.94
C GLY A 22 8.53 -2.60 -19.10
N ALA A 23 8.67 -1.31 -18.82
CA ALA A 23 9.96 -0.61 -18.85
C ALA A 23 10.92 -1.13 -17.78
N GLY A 24 10.42 -1.40 -16.57
CA GLY A 24 11.21 -1.99 -15.48
C GLY A 24 11.74 -3.36 -15.88
N ILE A 25 10.86 -4.30 -16.26
CA ILE A 25 11.25 -5.65 -16.70
C ILE A 25 12.24 -5.59 -17.87
N MET A 26 11.99 -4.72 -18.86
CA MET A 26 12.89 -4.55 -20.00
C MET A 26 14.26 -4.01 -19.55
N LEU A 27 14.29 -3.00 -18.67
CA LEU A 27 15.53 -2.41 -18.14
C LEU A 27 16.35 -3.41 -17.35
N GLY A 28 15.69 -4.22 -16.50
CA GLY A 28 16.32 -5.32 -15.76
C GLY A 28 17.04 -6.29 -16.68
N ARG A 29 16.42 -6.63 -17.82
CA ARG A 29 16.98 -7.60 -18.78
C ARG A 29 18.12 -7.03 -19.64
N ILE A 30 18.02 -5.78 -20.09
CA ILE A 30 19.02 -5.18 -21.01
C ILE A 30 20.22 -4.58 -20.29
N ALA A 31 20.04 -4.14 -19.04
CA ALA A 31 21.07 -3.48 -18.25
C ALA A 31 21.14 -4.03 -16.81
N PRO A 32 21.36 -5.36 -16.64
CA PRO A 32 21.43 -5.97 -15.31
C PRO A 32 22.55 -5.36 -14.44
N THR A 33 23.65 -4.89 -15.05
CA THR A 33 24.74 -4.18 -14.35
C THR A 33 24.30 -2.86 -13.72
N LEU A 34 23.32 -2.16 -14.29
CA LEU A 34 22.75 -0.94 -13.71
C LEU A 34 21.97 -1.27 -12.44
N ALA A 35 21.24 -2.38 -12.46
CA ALA A 35 20.51 -2.88 -11.30
C ALA A 35 21.46 -3.25 -10.14
N PHE A 36 22.53 -4.01 -10.42
CA PHE A 36 23.54 -4.34 -9.40
C PHE A 36 24.27 -3.12 -8.84
N SER A 37 24.56 -2.12 -9.68
CA SER A 37 25.23 -0.88 -9.25
C SER A 37 24.35 -0.02 -8.33
N LEU A 38 23.03 -0.03 -8.55
CA LEU A 38 22.07 0.67 -7.69
C LEU A 38 21.85 -0.05 -6.35
N ASP A 39 21.97 -1.38 -6.33
CA ASP A 39 21.95 -2.17 -5.08
C ASP A 39 23.26 -2.01 -4.27
N ALA A 40 24.40 -1.86 -4.96
CA ALA A 40 25.68 -1.54 -4.34
C ALA A 40 25.69 -0.16 -3.64
N LEU A 41 24.80 0.76 -4.04
CA LEU A 41 24.51 2.02 -3.33
C LEU A 41 23.55 1.80 -2.14
N SER A 42 23.86 0.82 -1.30
CA SER A 42 23.11 0.54 -0.07
C SER A 42 23.86 1.03 1.17
N VAL A 43 23.14 1.69 2.07
CA VAL A 43 23.64 2.18 3.37
C VAL A 43 22.75 1.57 4.45
N TYR A 44 23.34 0.90 5.45
CA TYR A 44 22.59 0.16 6.48
C TYR A 44 21.48 -0.73 5.89
N GLN A 45 21.79 -1.48 4.83
CA GLN A 45 20.88 -2.42 4.14
C GLN A 45 19.70 -1.78 3.39
N VAL A 46 19.66 -0.44 3.28
CA VAL A 46 18.67 0.32 2.52
C VAL A 46 19.29 0.81 1.21
N SER A 47 18.69 0.44 0.06
CA SER A 47 19.09 0.98 -1.24
C SER A 47 18.76 2.47 -1.29
N LEU A 48 19.79 3.33 -1.33
CA LEU A 48 19.62 4.78 -1.26
C LEU A 48 18.70 5.33 -2.37
N PRO A 49 18.76 4.86 -3.63
CA PRO A 49 17.84 5.30 -4.68
C PRO A 49 16.37 5.02 -4.35
N ILE A 50 16.08 3.79 -3.89
CA ILE A 50 14.72 3.39 -3.49
C ILE A 50 14.27 4.23 -2.30
N GLY A 51 15.14 4.43 -1.31
CA GLY A 51 14.80 5.23 -0.13
C GLY A 51 14.47 6.69 -0.44
N ILE A 52 15.22 7.32 -1.35
CA ILE A 52 14.92 8.67 -1.82
C ILE A 52 13.57 8.72 -2.54
N CYS A 53 13.30 7.77 -3.45
CA CYS A 53 12.03 7.73 -4.15
C CYS A 53 10.85 7.51 -3.18
N LEU A 54 10.98 6.58 -2.24
CA LEU A 54 9.96 6.34 -1.21
C LEU A 54 9.72 7.57 -0.32
N PHE A 55 10.79 8.27 0.07
CA PHE A 55 10.68 9.52 0.83
C PHE A 55 9.87 10.56 0.04
N PHE A 56 10.27 10.86 -1.19
CA PHE A 56 9.60 11.87 -2.04
C PHE A 56 8.21 11.45 -2.49
N MET A 57 7.87 10.17 -2.38
CA MET A 57 6.55 9.66 -2.62
C MET A 57 5.62 9.88 -1.42
N MET A 58 6.06 9.55 -0.20
CA MET A 58 5.24 9.72 1.00
C MET A 58 5.19 11.18 1.48
N TYR A 59 6.27 11.94 1.33
CA TYR A 59 6.39 13.30 1.82
C TYR A 59 5.25 14.25 1.36
N PRO A 60 4.91 14.33 0.05
CA PRO A 60 3.79 15.16 -0.43
C PRO A 60 2.45 14.82 0.22
N ILE A 61 2.20 13.55 0.51
CA ILE A 61 0.95 13.10 1.15
C ILE A 61 0.93 13.58 2.59
N MET A 62 2.04 13.41 3.32
CA MET A 62 2.15 13.85 4.71
C MET A 62 2.02 15.37 4.87
N VAL A 63 2.56 16.13 3.92
CA VAL A 63 2.36 17.59 3.86
C VAL A 63 0.87 17.95 3.70
N LYS A 64 0.11 17.19 2.90
CA LYS A 64 -1.32 17.44 2.64
C LYS A 64 -2.20 17.18 3.86
N ILE A 65 -1.74 16.41 4.85
CA ILE A 65 -2.50 16.11 6.08
C ILE A 65 -2.77 17.38 6.89
N ASP A 66 -4.05 17.66 7.13
CA ASP A 66 -4.51 18.70 8.05
C ASP A 66 -4.84 18.09 9.41
N PHE A 67 -3.92 18.19 10.37
CA PHE A 67 -4.11 17.67 11.72
C PHE A 67 -5.34 18.29 12.44
N GLY A 68 -5.75 19.52 12.09
CA GLY A 68 -6.96 20.13 12.62
C GLY A 68 -8.25 19.49 12.07
N ARG A 69 -8.21 18.90 10.88
CA ARG A 69 -9.31 18.08 10.34
C ARG A 69 -9.31 16.68 10.93
N VAL A 70 -8.13 16.10 11.19
CA VAL A 70 -7.99 14.80 11.86
C VAL A 70 -8.67 14.82 13.23
N VAL A 71 -8.41 15.86 14.05
CA VAL A 71 -9.07 16.02 15.37
C VAL A 71 -10.58 16.19 15.25
N ARG A 72 -11.06 16.90 14.21
CA ARG A 72 -12.50 17.07 13.98
C ARG A 72 -13.18 15.78 13.53
N ALA A 73 -12.50 14.93 12.79
CA ALA A 73 -13.08 13.70 12.27
C ALA A 73 -13.05 12.52 13.26
N ALA A 74 -12.33 12.67 14.38
CA ALA A 74 -12.63 11.89 15.58
C ALA A 74 -14.10 12.03 16.05
N LYS A 75 -14.83 13.06 15.58
CA LYS A 75 -16.26 13.25 15.83
C LYS A 75 -17.19 12.41 14.92
N THR A 76 -16.67 11.74 13.89
CA THR A 76 -17.41 10.72 13.09
C THR A 76 -16.79 9.34 13.31
N PRO A 77 -16.98 8.73 14.50
CA PRO A 77 -16.18 7.60 14.94
C PRO A 77 -16.52 6.29 14.21
N LYS A 78 -17.75 6.10 13.72
CA LYS A 78 -18.18 4.79 13.21
C LYS A 78 -17.36 4.31 12.00
N PRO A 79 -17.19 5.09 10.92
CA PRO A 79 -16.39 4.63 9.79
C PRO A 79 -14.91 4.45 10.18
N VAL A 80 -14.36 5.35 10.99
CA VAL A 80 -12.96 5.32 11.41
C VAL A 80 -12.65 4.08 12.25
N LEU A 81 -13.48 3.78 13.25
CA LEU A 81 -13.33 2.60 14.10
C LEU A 81 -13.48 1.31 13.30
N MET A 82 -14.43 1.27 12.36
CA MET A 82 -14.60 0.12 11.47
C MET A 82 -13.32 -0.15 10.67
N THR A 83 -12.78 0.88 10.01
CA THR A 83 -11.56 0.76 9.22
C THR A 83 -10.36 0.35 10.07
N LEU A 84 -10.18 0.94 11.25
CA LEU A 84 -9.09 0.58 12.16
C LEU A 84 -9.20 -0.86 12.65
N PHE A 85 -10.42 -1.30 13.00
CA PHE A 85 -10.67 -2.67 13.41
C PHE A 85 -10.36 -3.66 12.28
N ILE A 86 -10.81 -3.38 11.06
CA ILE A 86 -10.48 -4.19 9.90
C ILE A 86 -8.96 -4.22 9.68
N ASN A 87 -8.30 -3.07 9.64
CA ASN A 87 -6.88 -2.95 9.30
C ASN A 87 -5.95 -3.61 10.30
N TRP A 88 -6.27 -3.55 11.59
CA TRP A 88 -5.34 -3.97 12.65
C TRP A 88 -5.75 -5.26 13.35
N ALA A 89 -7.04 -5.59 13.40
CA ALA A 89 -7.54 -6.77 14.12
C ALA A 89 -7.99 -7.91 13.20
N ILE A 90 -8.42 -7.62 11.97
CA ILE A 90 -8.91 -8.66 11.03
C ILE A 90 -7.85 -8.94 9.96
N LYS A 91 -7.52 -7.93 9.16
CA LYS A 91 -6.74 -8.03 7.94
C LYS A 91 -5.38 -8.72 8.11
N PRO A 92 -4.54 -8.41 9.12
CA PRO A 92 -3.24 -9.05 9.26
C PRO A 92 -3.36 -10.55 9.52
N PHE A 93 -4.33 -10.94 10.35
CA PHE A 93 -4.57 -12.33 10.73
C PHE A 93 -5.22 -13.12 9.61
N THR A 94 -6.23 -12.58 8.94
CA THR A 94 -6.84 -13.27 7.79
C THR A 94 -5.87 -13.36 6.62
N MET A 95 -5.02 -12.36 6.42
CA MET A 95 -3.93 -12.41 5.43
C MET A 95 -2.98 -13.57 5.74
N TYR A 96 -2.50 -13.67 6.99
CA TYR A 96 -1.66 -14.80 7.40
C TYR A 96 -2.36 -16.15 7.20
N LEU A 97 -3.62 -16.28 7.62
CA LEU A 97 -4.37 -17.53 7.51
C LEU A 97 -4.58 -17.95 6.05
N ILE A 98 -5.02 -17.02 5.19
CA ILE A 98 -5.25 -17.28 3.75
C ILE A 98 -3.92 -17.58 3.06
N ALA A 99 -2.89 -16.78 3.31
CA ALA A 99 -1.55 -16.99 2.76
C ALA A 99 -0.99 -18.36 3.16
N SER A 100 -1.12 -18.74 4.44
CA SER A 100 -0.65 -20.03 4.95
C SER A 100 -1.44 -21.21 4.40
N PHE A 101 -2.75 -21.09 4.28
CA PHE A 101 -3.58 -22.12 3.68
C PHE A 101 -3.22 -22.34 2.20
N PHE A 102 -3.17 -21.27 1.40
CA PHE A 102 -2.91 -21.42 -0.02
C PHE A 102 -1.44 -21.71 -0.31
N MET A 103 -0.48 -20.94 0.20
CA MET A 103 0.93 -21.12 -0.16
C MET A 103 1.62 -22.21 0.67
N GLY A 104 1.20 -22.42 1.92
CA GLY A 104 1.80 -23.41 2.82
C GLY A 104 1.14 -24.78 2.81
N TYR A 105 -0.07 -24.94 2.25
CA TYR A 105 -0.77 -26.23 2.19
C TYR A 105 -1.25 -26.57 0.77
N VAL A 106 -2.05 -25.72 0.12
CA VAL A 106 -2.64 -26.03 -1.19
C VAL A 106 -1.60 -26.00 -2.32
N PHE A 107 -0.68 -25.03 -2.28
CA PHE A 107 0.31 -24.78 -3.32
C PHE A 107 1.74 -25.14 -2.90
N GLN A 108 1.90 -25.81 -1.76
CA GLN A 108 3.22 -26.13 -1.21
C GLN A 108 4.08 -26.88 -2.22
N ASP A 109 3.52 -27.90 -2.89
CA ASP A 109 4.22 -28.71 -3.88
C ASP A 109 4.57 -27.94 -5.17
N PHE A 110 3.84 -26.84 -5.45
CA PHE A 110 4.08 -25.98 -6.61
C PHE A 110 5.08 -24.85 -6.32
N LEU A 111 5.50 -24.70 -5.05
CA LEU A 111 6.46 -23.71 -4.59
C LEU A 111 7.68 -24.38 -3.95
N PRO A 112 8.36 -25.33 -4.63
CA PRO A 112 9.47 -26.06 -4.04
C PRO A 112 10.71 -25.17 -3.93
N GLY A 113 11.50 -25.43 -2.90
CA GLY A 113 12.84 -24.87 -2.72
C GLY A 113 12.98 -24.03 -1.47
N THR A 114 14.24 -23.72 -1.18
CA THR A 114 14.64 -22.88 -0.06
C THR A 114 15.38 -21.66 -0.58
N GLU A 115 15.38 -20.59 0.19
CA GLU A 115 16.21 -19.43 -0.05
C GLU A 115 16.99 -19.05 1.20
N ILE A 116 18.17 -18.47 1.00
CA ILE A 116 18.97 -17.92 2.09
C ILE A 116 18.58 -16.45 2.23
N VAL A 117 17.87 -16.13 3.31
CA VAL A 117 17.51 -14.74 3.61
C VAL A 117 18.72 -13.95 4.10
N LYS A 118 18.64 -12.62 4.07
CA LYS A 118 19.72 -11.70 4.50
C LYS A 118 20.36 -12.01 5.87
N THR A 119 19.65 -12.68 6.77
CA THR A 119 20.18 -13.11 8.08
C THR A 119 21.08 -14.36 8.02
N GLY A 120 21.27 -14.95 6.83
CA GLY A 120 22.06 -16.16 6.60
C GLY A 120 21.31 -17.47 6.90
N GLN A 121 20.04 -17.39 7.28
CA GLN A 121 19.21 -18.57 7.52
C GLN A 121 18.60 -19.09 6.23
N GLU A 122 18.62 -20.41 6.07
CA GLU A 122 17.90 -21.09 5.02
C GLU A 122 16.43 -21.24 5.43
N VAL A 123 15.52 -20.74 4.59
CA VAL A 123 14.07 -20.79 4.83
C VAL A 123 13.37 -21.35 3.60
N GLU A 124 12.27 -22.05 3.83
CA GLU A 124 11.40 -22.52 2.76
C GLU A 124 10.83 -21.35 1.96
N LEU A 125 10.80 -21.48 0.63
CA LEU A 125 10.41 -20.40 -0.27
C LEU A 125 8.96 -19.95 -0.05
N TRP A 126 8.04 -20.90 0.19
CA TRP A 126 6.65 -20.60 0.51
C TRP A 126 6.48 -19.75 1.79
N ARG A 127 7.35 -19.94 2.79
CA ARG A 127 7.34 -19.11 4.01
C ARG A 127 7.78 -17.69 3.70
N SER A 128 8.74 -17.53 2.79
CA SER A 128 9.14 -16.21 2.33
C SER A 128 7.99 -15.49 1.63
N TYR A 129 7.24 -16.17 0.75
CA TYR A 129 6.05 -15.60 0.12
C TYR A 129 4.96 -15.21 1.13
N ILE A 130 4.68 -16.06 2.12
CA ILE A 130 3.76 -15.72 3.22
C ILE A 130 4.24 -14.48 3.97
N SER A 131 5.55 -14.33 4.19
CA SER A 131 6.11 -13.16 4.87
C SER A 131 5.86 -11.87 4.10
N GLY A 132 6.04 -11.91 2.78
CA GLY A 132 5.68 -10.78 1.92
C GLY A 132 4.18 -10.46 1.98
N ALA A 133 3.32 -11.49 1.97
CA ALA A 133 1.87 -11.31 2.12
C ALA A 133 1.50 -10.71 3.49
N ILE A 134 2.13 -11.16 4.59
CA ILE A 134 1.96 -10.60 5.94
C ILE A 134 2.32 -9.10 5.93
N LEU A 135 3.51 -8.75 5.43
CA LEU A 135 3.97 -7.35 5.38
C LEU A 135 3.01 -6.47 4.55
N LEU A 136 2.50 -7.00 3.43
CA LEU A 136 1.47 -6.35 2.63
C LEU A 136 0.17 -6.15 3.42
N GLY A 137 -0.29 -7.20 4.13
CA GLY A 137 -1.54 -7.20 4.89
C GLY A 137 -1.54 -6.28 6.11
N ILE A 138 -0.39 -6.08 6.76
CA ILE A 138 -0.26 -5.17 7.91
C ILE A 138 -0.17 -3.70 7.45
N ALA A 139 0.18 -3.42 6.20
CA ALA A 139 0.38 -2.07 5.70
C ALA A 139 -0.95 -1.48 5.14
N PRO A 140 -1.70 -0.63 5.87
CA PRO A 140 -2.89 0.02 5.32
C PRO A 140 -2.55 1.09 4.28
N CYS A 141 -3.28 1.11 3.17
CA CYS A 141 -3.07 2.07 2.08
C CYS A 141 -3.28 3.53 2.53
N THR A 142 -2.44 4.43 2.01
CA THR A 142 -2.47 5.87 2.32
C THR A 142 -2.71 6.74 1.09
N ALA A 143 -2.15 6.38 -0.06
CA ALA A 143 -2.15 7.22 -1.26
C ALA A 143 -3.32 6.88 -2.20
N MET A 144 -3.26 5.69 -2.81
CA MET A 144 -4.17 5.30 -3.89
C MET A 144 -5.62 5.19 -3.44
N VAL A 145 -5.87 5.05 -2.14
CA VAL A 145 -7.22 4.98 -1.63
C VAL A 145 -8.02 6.26 -1.82
N LEU A 146 -7.36 7.42 -1.95
CA LEU A 146 -8.01 8.66 -2.37
C LEU A 146 -8.58 8.54 -3.79
N MET A 147 -7.86 7.86 -4.68
CA MET A 147 -8.34 7.60 -6.05
C MET A 147 -9.49 6.61 -6.07
N TRP A 148 -9.41 5.54 -5.29
CA TRP A 148 -10.49 4.55 -5.20
C TRP A 148 -11.76 5.18 -4.60
N SER A 149 -11.62 5.93 -3.51
CA SER A 149 -12.68 6.76 -2.92
C SER A 149 -13.30 7.68 -3.96
N TYR A 150 -12.47 8.45 -4.67
CA TYR A 150 -12.92 9.37 -5.68
C TYR A 150 -13.74 8.68 -6.79
N LEU A 151 -13.23 7.59 -7.35
CA LEU A 151 -13.88 6.87 -8.44
C LEU A 151 -15.19 6.19 -8.01
N ALA A 152 -15.29 5.78 -6.74
CA ALA A 152 -16.52 5.26 -6.17
C ALA A 152 -17.53 6.35 -5.78
N GLY A 153 -17.14 7.63 -5.81
CA GLY A 153 -17.97 8.74 -5.33
C GLY A 153 -18.04 8.83 -3.81
N GLY A 154 -16.97 8.46 -3.10
CA GLY A 154 -16.88 8.50 -1.64
C GLY A 154 -16.62 9.89 -1.05
N ASN A 155 -16.64 9.97 0.28
CA ASN A 155 -16.37 11.16 1.07
C ASN A 155 -14.86 11.45 1.18
N ASP A 156 -14.34 12.37 0.37
CA ASP A 156 -12.90 12.69 0.35
C ASP A 156 -12.37 13.23 1.69
N GLY A 157 -13.21 13.96 2.43
CA GLY A 157 -12.84 14.48 3.74
C GLY A 157 -12.60 13.36 4.75
N LEU A 158 -13.49 12.36 4.75
CA LEU A 158 -13.34 11.16 5.56
C LEU A 158 -12.11 10.34 5.13
N THR A 159 -11.93 10.15 3.82
CA THR A 159 -10.79 9.39 3.28
C THR A 159 -9.45 10.02 3.67
N LEU A 160 -9.31 11.35 3.54
CA LEU A 160 -8.09 12.07 3.96
C LEU A 160 -7.80 11.91 5.46
N VAL A 161 -8.84 11.94 6.29
CA VAL A 161 -8.69 11.73 7.74
C VAL A 161 -8.23 10.30 8.01
N MET A 162 -8.89 9.31 7.41
CA MET A 162 -8.55 7.91 7.64
C MET A 162 -7.13 7.59 7.20
N VAL A 163 -6.66 8.18 6.09
CA VAL A 163 -5.27 8.08 5.64
C VAL A 163 -4.31 8.59 6.71
N ALA A 164 -4.62 9.73 7.33
CA ALA A 164 -3.79 10.30 8.38
C ALA A 164 -3.78 9.42 9.64
N ILE A 165 -4.96 8.96 10.08
CA ILE A 165 -5.10 8.09 11.26
C ILE A 165 -4.37 6.76 11.02
N ASN A 166 -4.58 6.13 9.86
CA ASN A 166 -3.89 4.88 9.49
C ASN A 166 -2.37 5.06 9.50
N SER A 167 -1.87 6.13 8.89
CA SER A 167 -0.42 6.45 8.89
C SER A 167 0.14 6.57 10.30
N MET A 168 -0.56 7.26 11.21
CA MET A 168 -0.13 7.40 12.59
C MET A 168 -0.19 6.06 13.34
N THR A 169 -1.26 5.29 13.17
CA THR A 169 -1.38 3.97 13.82
C THR A 169 -0.35 2.98 13.29
N MET A 170 0.05 3.10 12.02
CA MET A 170 1.07 2.25 11.39
C MET A 170 2.44 2.41 12.07
N LEU A 171 2.81 3.63 12.48
CA LEU A 171 4.06 3.86 13.23
C LEU A 171 4.16 3.03 14.51
N ILE A 172 3.03 2.69 15.12
CA ILE A 172 2.97 2.00 16.40
C ILE A 172 2.69 0.51 16.20
N LEU A 173 1.76 0.16 15.33
CA LEU A 173 1.22 -1.21 15.22
C LEU A 173 1.92 -2.07 14.17
N TYR A 174 2.55 -1.46 13.16
CA TYR A 174 3.16 -2.22 12.06
C TYR A 174 4.31 -3.11 12.54
N ALA A 175 5.24 -2.56 13.33
CA ALA A 175 6.38 -3.33 13.82
C ALA A 175 5.98 -4.46 14.79
N PRO A 176 5.13 -4.23 15.82
CA PRO A 176 4.67 -5.29 16.71
C PRO A 176 3.91 -6.42 15.99
N LEU A 177 2.96 -6.08 15.10
CA LEU A 177 2.19 -7.10 14.37
C LEU A 177 3.06 -7.82 13.35
N GLY A 178 3.98 -7.12 12.69
CA GLY A 178 4.96 -7.70 11.78
C GLY A 178 5.83 -8.72 12.49
N GLY A 179 6.46 -8.33 13.61
CA GLY A 179 7.29 -9.25 14.38
C GLY A 179 6.50 -10.43 14.93
N PHE A 180 5.28 -10.21 15.42
CA PHE A 180 4.41 -11.30 15.89
C PHE A 180 4.08 -12.30 14.77
N LEU A 181 3.49 -11.84 13.66
CA LEU A 181 3.04 -12.72 12.58
C LEU A 181 4.20 -13.38 11.83
N LEU A 182 5.32 -12.69 11.64
CA LEU A 182 6.53 -13.29 11.08
C LEU A 182 7.12 -14.36 12.02
N GLY A 183 7.02 -14.16 13.33
CA GLY A 183 7.40 -15.17 14.33
C GLY A 183 6.53 -16.42 14.26
N VAL A 184 5.21 -16.26 14.11
CA VAL A 184 4.29 -17.38 13.88
C VAL A 184 4.62 -18.11 12.58
N ASN A 185 5.04 -17.38 11.54
CA ASN A 185 5.53 -17.96 10.27
C ASN A 185 6.95 -18.56 10.36
N SER A 186 7.57 -18.59 11.55
CA SER A 186 8.91 -19.14 11.79
C SER A 186 10.01 -18.49 10.93
N MET A 187 9.93 -17.18 10.75
CA MET A 187 10.93 -16.39 10.02
C MET A 187 11.83 -15.62 10.99
N PRO A 188 13.08 -15.33 10.62
CA PRO A 188 13.94 -14.46 11.41
C PRO A 188 13.29 -13.08 11.54
N ILE A 189 13.25 -12.55 12.76
CA ILE A 189 12.65 -11.23 13.06
C ILE A 189 13.76 -10.25 13.45
N PRO A 190 14.28 -9.45 12.51
CA PRO A 190 15.21 -8.39 12.86
C PRO A 190 14.42 -7.15 13.32
N TRP A 191 14.01 -7.14 14.59
CA TRP A 191 13.21 -6.08 15.21
C TRP A 191 13.79 -4.68 15.00
N GLU A 192 15.10 -4.54 15.14
CA GLU A 192 15.81 -3.27 14.91
C GLU A 192 15.59 -2.77 13.47
N THR A 193 15.70 -3.68 12.49
CA THR A 193 15.51 -3.41 11.08
C THR A 193 14.05 -3.03 10.77
N ILE A 194 13.07 -3.70 11.39
CA ILE A 194 11.64 -3.36 11.22
C ILE A 194 11.37 -1.94 11.76
N ILE A 195 11.85 -1.64 12.96
CA ILE A 195 11.66 -0.32 13.59
C ILE A 195 12.34 0.77 12.75
N LEU A 196 13.58 0.53 12.31
CA LEU A 196 14.32 1.46 11.46
C LEU A 196 13.61 1.69 10.13
N SER A 197 13.06 0.63 9.51
CA SER A 197 12.29 0.70 8.28
C SER A 197 11.07 1.62 8.43
N VAL A 198 10.25 1.39 9.45
CA VAL A 198 9.07 2.21 9.72
C VAL A 198 9.44 3.65 10.05
N ALA A 199 10.47 3.85 10.87
CA ALA A 199 10.95 5.18 11.23
C ALA A 199 11.46 5.96 10.00
N LEU A 200 12.22 5.31 9.11
CA LEU A 200 12.80 5.95 7.93
C LEU A 200 11.77 6.17 6.81
N TYR A 201 10.92 5.18 6.52
CA TYR A 201 9.99 5.25 5.40
C TYR A 201 8.67 5.93 5.76
N VAL A 202 8.23 5.88 7.01
CA VAL A 202 6.95 6.48 7.43
C VAL A 202 7.19 7.65 8.38
N GLY A 203 8.00 7.45 9.42
CA GLY A 203 8.23 8.45 10.47
C GLY A 203 8.89 9.72 9.96
N LEU A 204 9.98 9.57 9.20
CA LEU A 204 10.76 10.69 8.69
C LEU A 204 9.96 11.54 7.67
N PRO A 205 9.26 10.98 6.66
CA PRO A 205 8.34 11.76 5.82
C PRO A 205 7.21 12.42 6.58
N LEU A 206 6.65 11.78 7.61
CA LEU A 206 5.58 12.34 8.44
C LEU A 206 6.07 13.58 9.21
N VAL A 207 7.21 13.47 9.89
CA VAL A 207 7.81 14.58 10.65
C VAL A 207 8.19 15.71 9.69
N ALA A 208 8.87 15.40 8.59
CA ALA A 208 9.24 16.38 7.57
C ALA A 208 7.99 17.08 7.00
N GLY A 209 6.94 16.32 6.65
CA GLY A 209 5.71 16.86 6.11
C GLY A 209 4.97 17.79 7.09
N TYR A 210 4.89 17.39 8.36
CA TYR A 210 4.30 18.21 9.43
C TYR A 210 5.06 19.53 9.64
N LEU A 211 6.39 19.46 9.74
CA LEU A 211 7.23 20.65 9.95
C LEU A 211 7.15 21.59 8.74
N THR A 212 7.26 21.06 7.52
CA THR A 212 7.14 21.84 6.28
C THR A 212 5.78 22.54 6.21
N ARG A 213 4.68 21.82 6.43
CA ARG A 213 3.33 22.40 6.38
C ARG A 213 3.19 23.55 7.37
N ARG A 214 3.61 23.35 8.62
CA ARG A 214 3.52 24.37 9.67
C ARG A 214 4.37 25.59 9.35
N TRP A 215 5.58 25.39 8.84
CA TRP A 215 6.51 26.46 8.48
C TRP A 215 6.00 27.29 7.29
N ILE A 216 5.52 26.64 6.23
CA ILE A 216 5.01 27.34 5.04
C ILE A 216 3.74 28.11 5.35
N ILE A 217 2.79 27.52 6.08
CA ILE A 217 1.55 28.22 6.45
C ILE A 217 1.85 29.44 7.32
N LYS A 218 2.80 29.31 8.27
CA LYS A 218 3.24 30.45 9.10
C LYS A 218 3.93 31.55 8.28
N SER A 219 4.68 31.19 7.24
CA SER A 219 5.52 32.14 6.50
C SER A 219 4.83 32.77 5.27
N ARG A 220 3.96 32.03 4.59
CA ARG A 220 3.36 32.41 3.30
C ARG A 220 1.82 32.39 3.30
N GLY A 221 1.20 31.90 4.37
CA GLY A 221 -0.26 31.78 4.49
C GLY A 221 -0.83 30.52 3.82
N LEU A 222 -2.12 30.27 4.09
CA LEU A 222 -2.83 29.06 3.64
C LEU A 222 -3.16 29.06 2.14
N SER A 223 -3.43 30.24 1.55
CA SER A 223 -3.72 30.38 0.12
C SER A 223 -2.52 29.97 -0.73
N TRP A 224 -1.32 30.49 -0.41
CA TRP A 224 -0.09 30.14 -1.11
C TRP A 224 0.28 28.66 -0.97
N PHE A 225 0.04 28.08 0.23
CA PHE A 225 0.22 26.65 0.46
C PHE A 225 -0.65 25.82 -0.49
N ASN A 226 -1.95 26.11 -0.58
CA ASN A 226 -2.89 25.35 -1.41
C ASN A 226 -2.67 25.56 -2.91
N GLU A 227 -2.46 26.80 -3.36
CA GLU A 227 -2.44 27.13 -4.80
C GLU A 227 -1.09 26.91 -5.45
N ARG A 228 0.02 27.15 -4.73
CA ARG A 228 1.37 27.04 -5.30
C ARG A 228 2.09 25.81 -4.79
N PHE A 229 2.23 25.66 -3.48
CA PHE A 229 3.09 24.61 -2.92
C PHE A 229 2.56 23.20 -3.22
N LEU A 230 1.26 22.95 -3.00
CA LEU A 230 0.66 21.64 -3.29
C LEU A 230 0.67 21.31 -4.80
N HIS A 231 0.60 22.31 -5.67
CA HIS A 231 0.67 22.11 -7.11
C HIS A 231 2.04 21.60 -7.56
N TYR A 232 3.14 22.10 -6.97
CA TYR A 232 4.50 21.58 -7.24
C TYR A 232 4.76 20.21 -6.63
N LEU A 233 4.18 19.90 -5.47
CA LEU A 233 4.41 18.63 -4.79
C LEU A 233 3.74 17.44 -5.46
N THR A 234 2.62 17.65 -6.15
CA THR A 234 1.84 16.56 -6.77
C THR A 234 2.62 15.85 -7.90
N PRO A 235 3.23 16.55 -8.87
CA PRO A 235 4.11 15.93 -9.87
C PRO A 235 5.30 15.18 -9.25
N ILE A 236 5.89 15.71 -8.16
CA ILE A 236 7.03 15.07 -7.49
C ILE A 236 6.63 13.70 -6.93
N SER A 237 5.48 13.58 -6.25
CA SER A 237 5.00 12.28 -5.76
C SER A 237 4.75 11.29 -6.89
N ILE A 238 4.23 11.77 -8.02
CA ILE A 238 3.92 10.93 -9.19
C ILE A 238 5.22 10.40 -9.81
N VAL A 239 6.18 11.28 -10.08
CA VAL A 239 7.47 10.88 -10.65
C VAL A 239 8.21 9.92 -9.71
N ALA A 240 8.18 10.19 -8.39
CA ALA A 240 8.79 9.32 -7.39
C ALA A 240 8.12 7.93 -7.33
N LEU A 241 6.79 7.87 -7.39
CA LEU A 241 6.04 6.61 -7.48
C LEU A 241 6.44 5.82 -8.74
N LEU A 242 6.36 6.43 -9.92
CA LEU A 242 6.68 5.76 -11.19
C LEU A 242 8.15 5.31 -11.24
N ALA A 243 9.08 6.14 -10.77
CA ALA A 243 10.49 5.78 -10.66
C ALA A 243 10.69 4.59 -9.72
N THR A 244 10.00 4.57 -8.57
CA THR A 244 10.04 3.42 -7.64
C THR A 244 9.55 2.15 -8.33
N LEU A 245 8.43 2.22 -9.07
CA LEU A 245 7.91 1.06 -9.81
C LEU A 245 8.92 0.56 -10.85
N VAL A 246 9.48 1.44 -11.68
CA VAL A 246 10.48 1.05 -12.69
C VAL A 246 11.70 0.38 -12.03
N LEU A 247 12.21 0.96 -10.94
CA LEU A 247 13.35 0.39 -10.20
C LEU A 247 13.02 -1.00 -9.65
N LEU A 248 11.87 -1.15 -8.97
CA LEU A 248 11.47 -2.41 -8.36
C LEU A 248 11.27 -3.52 -9.40
N PHE A 249 10.58 -3.22 -10.51
CA PHE A 249 10.38 -4.18 -11.59
C PHE A 249 11.65 -4.47 -12.37
N SER A 250 12.60 -3.53 -12.42
CA SER A 250 13.93 -3.79 -12.98
C SER A 250 14.71 -4.80 -12.17
N PHE A 251 14.65 -4.72 -10.84
CA PHE A 251 15.31 -5.68 -9.96
C PHE A 251 14.67 -7.08 -9.95
N LYS A 252 13.39 -7.17 -10.34
CA LYS A 252 12.61 -8.42 -10.35
C LYS A 252 12.29 -8.94 -11.75
N GLY A 253 12.78 -8.28 -12.80
CA GLY A 253 12.41 -8.57 -14.18
C GLY A 253 12.66 -10.02 -14.57
N ASP A 254 13.84 -10.55 -14.27
CA ASP A 254 14.23 -11.92 -14.62
C ASP A 254 13.36 -12.95 -13.89
N ILE A 255 13.19 -12.81 -12.57
CA ILE A 255 12.36 -13.72 -11.76
C ILE A 255 10.90 -13.74 -12.24
N ILE A 256 10.35 -12.57 -12.61
CA ILE A 256 8.98 -12.44 -13.09
C ILE A 256 8.76 -13.15 -14.43
N VAL A 257 9.76 -13.07 -15.32
CA VAL A 257 9.69 -13.69 -16.66
C VAL A 257 9.94 -15.19 -16.60
N GLU A 258 10.86 -15.64 -15.76
CA GLU A 258 11.22 -17.05 -15.62
C GLU A 258 10.17 -17.87 -14.85
N ASN A 259 9.48 -17.25 -13.88
CA ASN A 259 8.54 -17.93 -12.98
C ASN A 259 7.13 -17.34 -13.01
N PRO A 260 6.43 -17.31 -14.17
CA PRO A 260 5.11 -16.70 -14.27
C PRO A 260 4.03 -17.44 -13.47
N LEU A 261 4.18 -18.77 -13.30
CA LEU A 261 3.24 -19.57 -12.51
C LEU A 261 3.27 -19.19 -11.03
N THR A 262 4.46 -18.92 -10.48
CA THR A 262 4.64 -18.47 -9.10
C THR A 262 3.90 -17.17 -8.82
N ILE A 263 3.88 -16.24 -9.78
CA ILE A 263 3.08 -15.01 -9.68
C ILE A 263 1.60 -15.33 -9.54
N GLY A 264 1.09 -16.28 -10.34
CA GLY A 264 -0.29 -16.76 -10.24
C GLY A 264 -0.60 -17.35 -8.87
N TRP A 265 0.27 -18.21 -8.34
CA TRP A 265 0.09 -18.83 -7.02
C TRP A 265 0.08 -17.83 -5.87
N ILE A 266 0.87 -16.76 -5.95
CA ILE A 266 0.86 -15.67 -4.97
C ILE A 266 -0.37 -14.77 -5.18
N ALA A 267 -0.76 -14.50 -6.42
CA ALA A 267 -1.88 -13.63 -6.74
C ALA A 267 -3.22 -14.15 -6.18
N ILE A 268 -3.48 -15.46 -6.29
CA ILE A 268 -4.73 -16.08 -5.83
C ILE A 268 -5.08 -15.74 -4.37
N PRO A 269 -4.25 -16.04 -3.36
CA PRO A 269 -4.56 -15.72 -1.97
C PRO A 269 -4.69 -14.22 -1.72
N LEU A 270 -3.88 -13.39 -2.39
CA LEU A 270 -3.95 -11.93 -2.23
C LEU A 270 -5.26 -11.35 -2.78
N VAL A 271 -5.75 -11.86 -3.92
CA VAL A 271 -7.07 -11.47 -4.48
C VAL A 271 -8.17 -11.92 -3.52
N ILE A 272 -8.16 -13.17 -3.07
CA ILE A 272 -9.16 -13.72 -2.14
C ILE A 272 -9.21 -12.88 -0.86
N GLN A 273 -8.06 -12.59 -0.26
CA GLN A 273 -7.97 -11.75 0.93
C GLN A 273 -8.53 -10.35 0.68
N THR A 274 -8.20 -9.72 -0.45
CA THR A 274 -8.70 -8.38 -0.78
C THR A 274 -10.23 -8.37 -0.91
N LEU A 275 -10.79 -9.38 -1.59
CA LEU A 275 -12.24 -9.55 -1.73
C LEU A 275 -12.92 -9.84 -0.38
N LEU A 276 -12.31 -10.67 0.46
CA LEU A 276 -12.80 -10.99 1.81
C LEU A 276 -12.89 -9.73 2.66
N ILE A 277 -11.80 -8.97 2.74
CA ILE A 277 -11.74 -7.75 3.55
C ILE A 277 -12.71 -6.70 3.05
N PHE A 278 -12.79 -6.51 1.72
CA PHE A 278 -13.80 -5.65 1.14
C PHE A 278 -15.22 -6.13 1.49
N GLY A 279 -15.50 -7.43 1.35
CA GLY A 279 -16.83 -7.99 1.62
C GLY A 279 -17.25 -7.82 3.08
N LEU A 280 -16.34 -8.10 4.01
CA LEU A 280 -16.54 -7.88 5.45
C LEU A 280 -16.74 -6.40 5.77
N GLY A 281 -15.94 -5.51 5.19
CA GLY A 281 -16.06 -4.07 5.43
C GLY A 281 -17.31 -3.46 4.83
N TYR A 282 -17.56 -3.70 3.55
CA TYR A 282 -18.61 -3.07 2.76
C TYR A 282 -19.98 -3.72 3.00
N PHE A 283 -20.11 -5.02 2.73
CA PHE A 283 -21.42 -5.67 2.77
C PHE A 283 -21.89 -6.01 4.20
N LEU A 284 -20.97 -6.27 5.14
CA LEU A 284 -21.32 -6.66 6.50
C LEU A 284 -21.22 -5.48 7.47
N LEU A 285 -20.01 -5.01 7.79
CA LEU A 285 -19.77 -4.05 8.86
C LEU A 285 -20.38 -2.67 8.58
N ALA A 286 -20.23 -2.14 7.37
CA ALA A 286 -20.78 -0.83 7.04
C ALA A 286 -22.32 -0.82 7.11
N ARG A 287 -22.98 -1.93 6.77
CA ARG A 287 -24.44 -2.07 6.92
C ARG A 287 -24.86 -2.25 8.37
N MET A 288 -24.14 -3.04 9.16
CA MET A 288 -24.39 -3.19 10.60
C MET A 288 -24.25 -1.86 11.35
N LEU A 289 -23.29 -1.02 10.95
CA LEU A 289 -23.05 0.30 11.54
C LEU A 289 -23.97 1.41 10.98
N ARG A 290 -24.79 1.07 9.98
CA ARG A 290 -25.70 1.98 9.25
C ARG A 290 -24.98 3.21 8.68
N LEU A 291 -23.88 2.97 7.98
CA LEU A 291 -23.14 4.03 7.29
C LEU A 291 -23.87 4.47 6.02
N SER A 292 -23.70 5.73 5.61
CA SER A 292 -24.11 6.19 4.28
C SER A 292 -23.20 5.57 3.21
N TYR A 293 -23.66 5.52 1.95
CA TYR A 293 -22.84 5.01 0.85
C TYR A 293 -21.49 5.74 0.77
N HIS A 294 -21.54 7.07 0.87
CA HIS A 294 -20.39 7.96 0.75
C HIS A 294 -19.33 7.72 1.83
N ASP A 295 -19.71 7.19 3.00
CA ASP A 295 -18.76 6.82 4.05
C ASP A 295 -18.38 5.32 4.01
N ALA A 296 -19.33 4.45 3.65
CA ALA A 296 -19.13 3.00 3.58
C ALA A 296 -18.12 2.59 2.50
N ALA A 297 -18.26 3.15 1.29
CA ALA A 297 -17.38 2.84 0.16
C ALA A 297 -15.91 3.15 0.47
N PRO A 298 -15.53 4.39 0.87
CA PRO A 298 -14.13 4.66 1.19
C PRO A 298 -13.64 3.85 2.38
N ALA A 299 -14.43 3.68 3.44
CA ALA A 299 -14.01 2.91 4.61
C ALA A 299 -13.65 1.45 4.27
N ALA A 300 -14.47 0.79 3.44
CA ALA A 300 -14.20 -0.57 2.99
C ALA A 300 -13.01 -0.66 2.03
N MET A 301 -12.85 0.30 1.11
CA MET A 301 -11.70 0.34 0.20
C MET A 301 -10.38 0.59 0.93
N ILE A 302 -10.39 1.40 1.99
CA ILE A 302 -9.23 1.57 2.88
C ILE A 302 -8.90 0.29 3.61
N GLY A 303 -9.91 -0.46 4.04
CA GLY A 303 -9.73 -1.81 4.59
C GLY A 303 -9.03 -2.75 3.61
N ALA A 304 -9.55 -2.82 2.38
CA ALA A 304 -9.12 -3.80 1.39
C ALA A 304 -7.74 -3.49 0.76
N SER A 305 -7.44 -2.21 0.54
CA SER A 305 -6.20 -1.78 -0.11
C SER A 305 -4.96 -1.88 0.79
N ASN A 306 -3.79 -2.00 0.17
CA ASN A 306 -2.52 -2.17 0.85
C ASN A 306 -1.56 -1.00 0.55
N HIS A 307 -0.58 -0.81 1.43
CA HIS A 307 0.52 0.12 1.21
C HIS A 307 1.75 -0.67 0.78
N PHE A 308 1.78 -1.00 -0.51
CA PHE A 308 2.82 -1.85 -1.07
C PHE A 308 4.21 -1.24 -0.95
N GLU A 309 4.34 0.08 -0.94
CA GLU A 309 5.60 0.79 -0.86
C GLU A 309 6.33 0.50 0.45
N VAL A 310 5.62 0.64 1.58
CA VAL A 310 6.15 0.30 2.90
C VAL A 310 6.38 -1.20 3.01
N ALA A 311 5.49 -2.03 2.47
CA ALA A 311 5.64 -3.49 2.49
C ALA A 311 6.87 -3.95 1.71
N ILE A 312 7.08 -3.45 0.49
CA ILE A 312 8.24 -3.73 -0.36
C ILE A 312 9.50 -3.23 0.33
N ALA A 313 9.52 -2.00 0.83
CA ALA A 313 10.67 -1.43 1.51
C ALA A 313 11.06 -2.24 2.76
N THR A 314 10.06 -2.68 3.53
CA THR A 314 10.29 -3.55 4.68
C THR A 314 10.82 -4.91 4.21
N ALA A 315 10.17 -5.55 3.22
CA ALA A 315 10.58 -6.87 2.74
C ALA A 315 12.00 -6.89 2.17
N THR A 316 12.38 -5.87 1.39
CA THR A 316 13.74 -5.76 0.82
C THR A 316 14.79 -5.49 1.88
N MET A 317 14.44 -4.72 2.90
CA MET A 317 15.32 -4.42 4.02
C MET A 317 15.53 -5.65 4.92
N LEU A 318 14.45 -6.37 5.27
CA LEU A 318 14.49 -7.56 6.14
C LEU A 318 15.09 -8.78 5.44
N PHE A 319 14.57 -9.13 4.26
CA PHE A 319 14.83 -10.41 3.62
C PHE A 319 15.75 -10.29 2.40
N GLY A 320 15.91 -9.08 1.87
CA GLY A 320 16.75 -8.81 0.71
C GLY A 320 15.92 -8.56 -0.54
N LEU A 321 16.53 -7.85 -1.49
CA LEU A 321 15.89 -7.47 -2.74
C LEU A 321 15.55 -8.69 -3.59
N SER A 322 16.36 -9.75 -3.60
CA SER A 322 16.12 -10.98 -4.36
C SER A 322 15.12 -11.95 -3.71
N SER A 323 14.74 -11.73 -2.45
CA SER A 323 13.88 -12.66 -1.68
C SER A 323 12.48 -12.89 -2.25
N GLY A 324 11.90 -14.04 -1.90
CA GLY A 324 10.51 -14.37 -2.15
C GLY A 324 9.53 -13.39 -1.48
N ALA A 325 9.82 -12.94 -0.27
CA ALA A 325 9.02 -11.94 0.45
C ALA A 325 8.91 -10.63 -0.36
N SER A 326 10.04 -10.15 -0.91
CA SER A 326 10.03 -8.99 -1.79
C SER A 326 9.22 -9.25 -3.06
N LEU A 327 9.36 -10.44 -3.68
CA LEU A 327 8.55 -10.80 -4.86
C LEU A 327 7.04 -10.76 -4.55
N ALA A 328 6.60 -11.34 -3.44
CA ALA A 328 5.19 -11.37 -3.08
C ALA A 328 4.60 -9.96 -2.89
N THR A 329 5.38 -9.03 -2.33
CA THR A 329 4.95 -7.63 -2.21
C THR A 329 4.81 -6.93 -3.57
N VAL A 330 5.67 -7.24 -4.53
CA VAL A 330 5.58 -6.72 -5.92
C VAL A 330 4.38 -7.33 -6.66
N VAL A 331 4.11 -8.62 -6.48
CA VAL A 331 2.90 -9.27 -7.02
C VAL A 331 1.62 -8.60 -6.47
N GLY A 332 1.63 -8.20 -5.19
CA GLY A 332 0.56 -7.38 -4.61
C GLY A 332 0.25 -6.11 -5.42
N VAL A 333 1.27 -5.39 -5.90
CA VAL A 333 1.08 -4.19 -6.74
C VAL A 333 0.40 -4.54 -8.06
N LEU A 334 0.84 -5.62 -8.71
CA LEU A 334 0.30 -6.07 -10.00
C LEU A 334 -1.19 -6.37 -9.91
N ILE A 335 -1.62 -7.01 -8.82
CA ILE A 335 -3.02 -7.43 -8.66
C ILE A 335 -3.92 -6.33 -8.07
N GLU A 336 -3.37 -5.41 -7.30
CA GLU A 336 -4.18 -4.47 -6.50
C GLU A 336 -4.96 -3.51 -7.39
N VAL A 337 -4.31 -2.91 -8.40
CA VAL A 337 -4.97 -1.96 -9.30
C VAL A 337 -6.21 -2.55 -9.99
N PRO A 338 -6.14 -3.70 -10.70
CA PRO A 338 -7.33 -4.27 -11.36
C PRO A 338 -8.40 -4.70 -10.35
N VAL A 339 -8.02 -5.26 -9.20
CA VAL A 339 -8.98 -5.67 -8.17
C VAL A 339 -9.67 -4.45 -7.56
N MET A 340 -8.95 -3.38 -7.25
CA MET A 340 -9.54 -2.16 -6.68
C MET A 340 -10.48 -1.49 -7.68
N LEU A 341 -10.17 -1.47 -8.98
CA LEU A 341 -11.09 -0.99 -10.01
C LEU A 341 -12.35 -1.85 -10.12
N LEU A 342 -12.23 -3.17 -9.98
CA LEU A 342 -13.37 -4.08 -9.87
C LEU A 342 -14.22 -3.74 -8.64
N LEU A 343 -13.60 -3.55 -7.47
CA LEU A 343 -14.30 -3.19 -6.24
C LEU A 343 -15.02 -1.83 -6.34
N VAL A 344 -14.40 -0.83 -6.96
CA VAL A 344 -15.04 0.45 -7.29
C VAL A 344 -16.30 0.25 -8.14
N SER A 345 -16.20 -0.60 -9.18
CA SER A 345 -17.35 -0.94 -10.02
C SER A 345 -18.47 -1.62 -9.21
N ILE A 346 -18.11 -2.52 -8.30
CA ILE A 346 -19.05 -3.19 -7.39
C ILE A 346 -19.73 -2.15 -6.48
N CYS A 347 -18.98 -1.25 -5.82
CA CYS A 347 -19.53 -0.17 -5.00
C CYS A 347 -20.58 0.63 -5.77
N LYS A 348 -20.25 1.11 -6.98
CA LYS A 348 -21.16 1.91 -7.79
C LYS A 348 -22.45 1.16 -8.14
N ARG A 349 -22.37 -0.13 -8.46
CA ARG A 349 -23.55 -0.96 -8.78
C ARG A 349 -24.41 -1.27 -7.55
N THR A 350 -23.81 -1.35 -6.38
CA THR A 350 -24.46 -1.76 -5.13
C THR A 350 -24.79 -0.59 -4.20
N CYS A 351 -24.65 0.64 -4.69
CA CYS A 351 -24.95 1.87 -3.95
C CYS A 351 -26.38 1.92 -3.39
N HIS A 352 -27.35 1.31 -4.08
CA HIS A 352 -28.74 1.18 -3.64
C HIS A 352 -28.93 0.40 -2.32
N LEU A 353 -27.92 -0.35 -1.86
CA LEU A 353 -27.96 -1.07 -0.58
C LEU A 353 -27.75 -0.16 0.65
N PHE A 354 -27.36 1.10 0.43
CA PHE A 354 -27.05 2.07 1.47
C PHE A 354 -27.98 3.28 1.42
N HIS A 355 -28.08 3.99 2.53
CA HIS A 355 -28.82 5.25 2.59
C HIS A 355 -27.99 6.36 1.91
N GLU A 356 -28.67 7.34 1.31
CA GLU A 356 -28.04 8.48 0.60
C GLU A 356 -27.16 8.03 -0.59
N CYS A 357 -27.76 7.32 -1.56
CA CYS A 357 -27.10 6.98 -2.82
C CYS A 357 -27.33 8.10 -3.86
N GLU A 358 -26.52 9.15 -3.83
CA GLU A 358 -26.60 10.29 -4.76
C GLU A 358 -25.60 10.17 -5.93
N LEU A 359 -25.51 8.99 -6.54
CA LEU A 359 -24.67 8.83 -7.73
C LEU A 359 -25.40 9.31 -8.99
N PRO A 360 -24.72 10.03 -9.91
CA PRO A 360 -25.34 10.53 -11.15
C PRO A 360 -25.80 9.45 -12.13
N HIS A 361 -25.52 8.16 -11.88
CA HIS A 361 -26.07 7.02 -12.63
C HIS A 361 -27.25 6.33 -11.92
N CYS A 362 -27.59 6.76 -10.71
CA CYS A 362 -28.72 6.27 -9.92
C CYS A 362 -29.91 7.24 -9.91
N GLN A 363 -29.78 8.39 -10.60
CA GLN A 363 -30.85 9.36 -10.83
C GLN A 363 -31.48 9.18 -12.21
#